data_AF-A0A2T6KNM2-F1
#
_entry.id   AF-A0A2T6KNM2-F1
#
_cell.length_a   1.000
_cell.length_b   1.000
_cell.length_c   1.000
_cell.angle_alpha   90.00
_cell.angle_beta   90.00
_cell.angle_gamma   90.00
#
_symmetry.space_group_name_H-M   'P 1'
#
loop_
_entity.id
_entity.type
_entity.pdbx_description
1 polymer ?
#
loop_
_entity_poly.entity_id
_entity_poly.type
_entity_poly.pdbx_seq_one_letter_code
_entity_poly.pdbx_strand_id
1 'polypeptide(L)' 'MDQAVRLPMHHAIISIRAGKELQPAFICKMKPPVKPEYNNSFLTKHHAQVYGRSWQELQEAL' A
#
# COMPACT_ATOMS: atom_id res chain seq x y z
N MET A 1 5.97 -17.80 -9.26
CA MET A 1 5.16 -16.93 -8.37
C MET A 1 5.73 -16.85 -6.95
N ASP A 2 6.65 -17.73 -6.54
CA ASP A 2 7.18 -17.80 -5.16
C ASP A 2 8.13 -16.69 -4.68
N GLN A 3 8.74 -15.90 -5.56
CA GLN A 3 9.75 -14.91 -5.13
C GLN A 3 9.15 -13.62 -4.57
N ALA A 4 7.95 -13.21 -5.01
CA ALA A 4 7.27 -12.01 -4.51
C ALA A 4 6.84 -12.17 -3.04
N VAL A 5 6.69 -13.42 -2.57
CA VAL A 5 6.28 -13.76 -1.19
C VAL A 5 7.45 -13.61 -0.19
N ARG A 6 8.70 -13.50 -0.67
CA ARG A 6 9.90 -13.46 0.18
C ARG A 6 10.50 -12.08 0.37
N LEU A 7 9.80 -11.01 -0.01
CA LEU A 7 10.29 -9.66 0.27
C LEU A 7 10.42 -9.50 1.78
N PRO A 8 11.63 -9.22 2.31
CA PRO A 8 11.79 -8.98 3.74
C PRO A 8 10.94 -7.79 4.14
N MET A 9 10.45 -7.77 5.38
CA MET A 9 9.65 -6.66 5.89
C MET A 9 10.32 -5.31 5.57
N HIS A 10 9.50 -4.32 5.22
CA HIS A 10 9.94 -2.96 4.90
C HIS A 10 10.76 -2.83 3.60
N HIS A 11 10.47 -3.64 2.58
CA HIS A 11 10.99 -3.46 1.23
C HIS A 11 9.86 -3.16 0.25
N ALA A 12 10.10 -2.23 -0.68
CA ALA A 12 9.16 -1.85 -1.73
C ALA A 12 9.79 -2.13 -3.10
N ILE A 13 8.98 -2.58 -4.05
CA ILE A 13 9.35 -2.60 -5.46
C ILE A 13 9.03 -1.21 -6.02
N ILE A 14 10.05 -0.50 -6.49
CA ILE A 14 9.91 0.84 -7.04
C ILE A 14 10.04 0.76 -8.57
N SER A 15 9.04 1.27 -9.27
CA SER A 15 9.04 1.47 -10.72
C SER A 15 8.84 2.95 -11.00
N ILE A 16 9.85 3.60 -11.58
CA ILE A 16 9.86 5.04 -11.84
C ILE A 16 10.11 5.33 -13.31
N ARG A 17 9.63 6.50 -13.75
CA ARG A 17 10.04 7.10 -15.02
C ARG A 17 11.05 8.20 -14.75
N ALA A 18 12.22 8.12 -15.37
CA ALA A 18 13.24 9.17 -15.33
C ALA A 18 13.42 9.70 -16.76
N GLY A 19 13.30 11.02 -16.95
CA GLY A 19 13.45 11.61 -18.28
C GLY A 19 12.43 11.12 -19.32
N LYS A 20 11.20 10.78 -18.89
CA LYS A 20 10.12 10.16 -19.69
C LYS A 20 10.33 8.68 -20.06
N GLU A 21 11.48 8.09 -19.75
CA GLU A 21 11.76 6.68 -19.98
C GLU A 21 11.46 5.82 -18.74
N LEU A 22 10.94 4.62 -18.96
CA LEU A 22 10.69 3.66 -17.89
C LEU A 22 12.00 3.03 -17.45
N GLN A 23 12.34 3.16 -16.17
CA GLN A 23 13.55 2.56 -15.62
C GLN A 23 13.26 1.12 -15.14
N PRO A 24 14.28 0.24 -15.11
CA PRO A 24 14.15 -1.08 -14.50
C PRO A 24 13.67 -0.96 -13.05
N ALA A 25 12.68 -1.77 -12.68
CA ALA A 25 12.19 -1.79 -11.31
C ALA A 25 13.27 -2.31 -10.36
N PHE A 26 13.36 -1.73 -9.17
CA PHE A 26 14.34 -2.12 -8.16
C PHE A 26 13.70 -2.23 -6.78
N ILE A 27 14.34 -2.99 -5.90
CA ILE A 27 13.90 -3.15 -4.51
C ILE A 27 14.56 -2.06 -3.67
N CYS A 28 13.73 -1.29 -2.96
CA CYS A 28 14.18 -0.26 -2.04
C CYS A 28 13.88 -0.68 -0.60
N LYS A 29 14.88 -0.56 0.28
CA LYS A 29 14.72 -0.72 1.71
C LYS A 29 14.06 0.53 2.28
N MET A 30 12.85 0.38 2.79
CA MET A 30 12.07 1.46 3.39
C MET A 30 12.52 1.71 4.83
N LYS A 31 12.26 2.93 5.32
CA LYS A 31 12.39 3.22 6.75
C LYS A 31 11.46 2.28 7.55
N PRO A 32 11.85 1.88 8.77
CA PRO A 32 10.96 1.13 9.64
C PRO A 32 9.67 1.94 9.89
N PRO A 33 8.53 1.27 10.08
CA PRO A 33 7.26 1.93 10.33
C PRO A 33 7.39 2.79 11.59
N VAL A 34 6.91 4.02 11.49
CA VAL A 34 6.81 4.90 12.66
C VAL A 34 5.81 4.26 13.61
N LYS A 35 6.19 4.12 14.88
CA LYS A 35 5.27 3.64 15.91
C LYS A 35 4.12 4.65 16.01
N PRO A 36 2.86 4.22 15.86
CA PRO A 36 1.74 5.12 16.01
C PRO A 36 1.70 5.64 17.44
N GLU A 37 1.59 6.96 17.59
CA GLU A 37 1.47 7.62 18.90
C GLU A 37 0.08 7.41 19.52
N TYR A 38 -0.94 7.20 18.67
CA TYR A 38 -2.34 7.04 19.09
C TYR A 38 -2.98 5.79 18.47
N ASN A 39 -3.92 5.19 19.21
CA ASN A 39 -4.72 4.09 18.70
C ASN A 39 -5.94 4.62 17.92
N ASN A 40 -5.78 4.77 16.61
CA ASN A 40 -6.86 5.25 15.73
C ASN A 40 -7.81 4.15 15.23
N SER A 41 -7.71 2.92 15.76
CA SER A 41 -8.48 1.78 15.25
C SER A 41 -9.99 2.01 15.27
N PHE A 42 -10.51 2.67 16.32
CA PHE A 42 -11.93 2.99 16.41
C PHE A 42 -12.37 3.98 15.32
N LEU A 43 -11.65 5.09 15.19
CA LEU A 43 -11.95 6.15 14.23
C LEU A 43 -11.88 5.63 12.78
N THR A 44 -10.85 4.83 12.46
CA THR A 44 -10.71 4.22 11.14
C THR A 44 -11.88 3.28 10.83
N LYS A 45 -12.28 2.43 11.79
CA LYS A 45 -13.43 1.52 11.59
C LYS A 45 -14.73 2.30 11.42
N HIS A 46 -14.97 3.29 12.27
CA HIS A 46 -16.18 4.10 12.20
C HIS A 46 -16.27 4.85 10.86
N HIS A 47 -15.19 5.50 10.43
CA HIS A 47 -15.14 6.19 9.14
C HIS A 47 -15.38 5.23 7.97
N ALA A 48 -14.78 4.04 7.99
CA ALA A 48 -15.01 3.03 6.96
C ALA A 48 -16.45 2.51 6.94
N GLN A 49 -17.13 2.44 8.09
CA GLN A 49 -18.55 2.06 8.14
C GLN A 49 -19.47 3.17 7.63
N VAL A 50 -19.16 4.43 7.92
CA VAL A 50 -20.01 5.57 7.54
C VAL A 50 -19.83 5.96 6.07
N TYR A 51 -18.60 5.90 5.56
CA TYR A 51 -18.24 6.42 4.23
C TYR A 51 -17.61 5.40 3.29
N GLY A 52 -17.25 4.22 3.80
CA GLY A 52 -16.70 3.16 2.96
C GLY A 52 -17.75 2.59 2.02
N ARG A 53 -17.29 2.10 0.88
CA ARG A 53 -18.10 1.30 -0.04
C ARG A 53 -17.73 -0.16 0.11
N SER A 54 -18.70 -1.04 -0.08
CA SER A 54 -18.41 -2.47 -0.17
C SER A 54 -17.58 -2.75 -1.42
N TRP A 55 -16.84 -3.86 -1.40
CA TRP A 55 -16.08 -4.29 -2.58
C TRP A 55 -16.98 -4.53 -3.79
N GLN A 56 -18.19 -5.07 -3.58
CA GLN A 56 -19.18 -5.29 -4.63
C GLN A 56 -19.61 -3.97 -5.29
N GLU A 57 -19.88 -2.93 -4.50
CA GLU A 57 -20.23 -1.59 -5.01
C GLU A 57 -19.11 -0.95 -5.84
N LEU A 58 -17.85 -1.24 -5.51
CA LEU A 58 -16.71 -0.74 -6.27
C LEU A 58 -16.54 -1.47 -7.61
N GLN A 59 -16.90 -2.75 -7.69
CA GLN A 59 -16.82 -3.54 -8.91
C GLN A 59 -17.86 -3.14 -9.96
N GLU A 60 -18.99 -2.59 -9.55
CA GLU A 60 -20.02 -2.10 -10.47
C GLU A 60 -19.75 -0.68 -11.00
N ALA A 61 -18.90 0.08 -10.30
CA ALA A 61 -18.59 1.47 -10.61
C ALA A 61 -17.36 1.66 -11.53
N LEU A 62 -16.64 0.57 -11.86
CA LEU A 62 -15.42 0.55 -12.66
C LEU A 62 -15.58 -0.33 -13.90
#